data_AF-A0A951J739-F1
#
_entry.id   AF-A0A951J739-F1
#
_cell.length_a   1.000
_cell.length_b   1.000
_cell.length_c   1.000
_cell.angle_alpha   90.00
_cell.angle_beta   90.00
_cell.angle_gamma   90.00
#
_symmetry.space_group_name_H-M   'P 1'
#
loop_
_entity.id
_entity.type
_entity.pdbx_description
1 polymer ?
#
loop_
_entity_poly.entity_id
_entity_poly.type
_entity_poly.pdbx_seq_one_letter_code
_entity_poly.pdbx_strand_id
1 'polypeptide(L)'
;MHKIITSDFELDLTDVKITINEENSWFSDRFFTKYSYPFEFVATKEINTVLGDLMSYNSVTQTYIDCVYVFYNNIQSAVFIIEEIKGDLVTASIRYGFDEFPNFDKYLPEFDLIKKQVNDIYVHANAVVHQNYRQTNYNFPQIHTDKYDPQETQFNAFLKILNNRVDGIFIRNSVNDDDAILNKNIIQPVPYLLYLLKTGFLSAGYELRGEILRDELIAKILIYTNKDYFTKVAIEPLNVSISTEEHYDQKVINWEYSFYFFYKQIQIPRPGKYNLIGDLALHSWTINEQSEIYIRHNGVVIYEWRRRSAFSNTHVDLTIHVSAPDEMLEFFVKSAVRREDVLVNVQVLPIYFLNSQGQKTGSIVNENIVDLAKVVPNITFGQLVTVVTNLFNLDLVIGKDFVTMDFINTAFQKNTIHDFRDCEIVNPPRKLKSGVKYLLQYEDDSLGYDRVFVDINGMSVLKKEQRLASEKTISIGAAPLLRESRGVTTVKANDGGEDSISLVLYSGLVEGKNTALDPSPLLLSSIYNKYYSAWLRNRILSQEFHVEFLTPIERILNLKIKDRIMMYNNIHLVKNIGLTQIAKDLFQVELETEILKVGE
;
A
#
# COMPACT_ATOMS: atom_id res chain seq x y z
N MET A 1 40.07 16.71 2.10
CA MET A 1 39.93 16.64 3.57
C MET A 1 38.88 15.60 3.87
N HIS A 2 39.13 14.72 4.82
CA HIS A 2 38.27 13.60 5.17
C HIS A 2 37.86 13.76 6.64
N LYS A 3 36.57 13.95 6.93
CA LYS A 3 36.11 14.23 8.30
C LYS A 3 34.63 13.93 8.54
N ILE A 4 34.26 13.86 9.81
CA ILE A 4 32.88 13.82 10.30
C ILE A 4 32.59 15.14 11.03
N ILE A 5 31.41 15.70 10.80
CA ILE A 5 30.94 16.92 11.46
C ILE A 5 29.58 16.62 12.11
N THR A 6 29.44 16.89 13.40
CA THR A 6 28.17 16.86 14.12
C THR A 6 27.82 18.27 14.63
N SER A 7 26.71 18.42 15.35
CA SER A 7 26.41 19.65 16.09
C SER A 7 27.44 19.97 17.17
N ASP A 8 28.10 18.93 17.70
CA ASP A 8 28.83 19.02 18.97
C ASP A 8 30.34 18.78 18.83
N PHE A 9 30.80 18.14 17.75
CA PHE A 9 32.22 17.91 17.50
C PHE A 9 32.57 17.76 16.00
N GLU A 10 33.85 17.91 15.69
CA GLU A 10 34.45 17.58 14.39
C GLU A 10 35.54 16.51 14.61
N LEU A 11 35.48 15.43 13.83
CA LEU A 11 36.48 14.36 13.85
C LEU A 11 37.22 14.33 12.51
N ASP A 12 38.51 14.66 12.52
CA ASP A 12 39.39 14.54 11.35
C ASP A 12 39.79 13.07 11.13
N LEU A 13 39.50 12.56 9.94
CA LEU A 13 39.78 11.19 9.52
C LEU A 13 40.93 11.11 8.51
N THR A 14 41.63 12.22 8.23
CA THR A 14 42.65 12.31 7.18
C THR A 14 43.86 11.40 7.42
N ASP A 15 44.17 11.08 8.69
CA ASP A 15 45.27 10.17 9.06
C ASP A 15 44.74 8.83 9.63
N VAL A 16 43.43 8.59 9.55
CA VAL A 16 42.81 7.34 10.02
C VAL A 16 42.79 6.33 8.87
N LYS A 17 43.20 5.09 9.15
CA LYS A 17 43.03 3.99 8.19
C LYS A 17 41.57 3.57 8.20
N ILE A 18 40.86 3.93 7.13
CA ILE A 18 39.44 3.65 6.95
C ILE A 18 39.22 3.07 5.56
N THR A 19 38.41 2.02 5.49
CA THR A 19 37.96 1.41 4.24
C THR A 19 36.52 1.79 4.00
N ILE A 20 36.29 2.48 2.91
CA ILE A 20 34.99 2.88 2.38
C ILE A 20 34.58 1.87 1.32
N ASN A 21 33.35 1.37 1.37
CA ASN A 21 32.78 0.52 0.34
C ASN A 21 31.56 1.18 -0.29
N GLU A 22 31.45 1.07 -1.61
CA GLU A 22 30.26 1.42 -2.38
C GLU A 22 29.90 0.25 -3.31
N GLU A 23 28.67 -0.26 -3.23
CA GLU A 23 28.20 -1.26 -4.20
C GLU A 23 27.21 -0.65 -5.19
N ASN A 24 27.22 -1.15 -6.42
CA ASN A 24 26.34 -0.66 -7.47
C ASN A 24 24.97 -1.33 -7.39
N SER A 25 23.92 -0.53 -7.19
CA SER A 25 22.53 -0.99 -7.12
C SER A 25 22.04 -1.69 -8.40
N TRP A 26 22.74 -1.60 -9.54
CA TRP A 26 22.38 -2.40 -10.73
C TRP A 26 22.65 -3.89 -10.56
N PHE A 27 23.49 -4.27 -9.60
CA PHE A 27 23.93 -5.65 -9.38
C PHE A 27 23.29 -6.28 -8.15
N SER A 28 22.44 -5.55 -7.44
CA SER A 28 21.78 -5.92 -6.20
C SER A 28 20.30 -5.54 -6.26
N ASP A 29 19.45 -6.30 -5.57
CA ASP A 29 18.04 -5.94 -5.40
C ASP A 29 17.84 -4.88 -4.28
N ARG A 30 18.94 -4.47 -3.62
CA ARG A 30 18.96 -3.43 -2.59
C ARG A 30 19.48 -2.11 -3.17
N PHE A 31 18.82 -1.01 -2.82
CA PHE A 31 19.25 0.34 -3.19
C PHE A 31 20.47 0.85 -2.40
N PHE A 32 20.81 0.22 -1.27
CA PHE A 32 21.63 0.79 -0.20
C PHE A 32 22.90 -0.02 0.07
N THR A 33 24.08 0.57 -0.13
CA THR A 33 25.37 -0.13 0.02
C THR A 33 26.58 0.81 0.15
N LYS A 34 26.47 2.00 0.78
CA LYS A 34 27.66 2.78 1.15
C LYS A 34 27.91 2.72 2.65
N TYR A 35 29.08 2.23 3.01
CA TYR A 35 29.44 2.07 4.40
C TYR A 35 30.96 2.04 4.54
N SER A 36 31.47 2.34 5.72
CA SER A 36 32.83 1.99 6.08
C SER A 36 32.89 0.63 6.77
N TYR A 37 33.99 -0.09 6.60
CA TYR A 37 34.34 -1.09 7.60
C TYR A 37 34.64 -0.41 8.94
N PRO A 38 34.57 -1.14 10.06
CA PRO A 38 34.96 -0.61 11.36
C PRO A 38 36.39 -0.07 11.31
N PHE A 39 36.57 1.14 11.82
CA PHE A 39 37.86 1.81 11.95
C PHE A 39 38.07 2.28 13.38
N GLU A 40 39.34 2.45 13.74
CA GLU A 40 39.73 2.83 15.09
C GLU A 40 40.23 4.28 15.12
N PHE A 41 39.84 5.01 16.15
CA PHE A 41 40.42 6.32 16.46
C PHE A 41 40.59 6.49 17.97
N VAL A 42 41.45 7.42 18.36
CA VAL A 42 41.68 7.74 19.77
C VAL A 42 40.71 8.84 20.19
N ALA A 43 39.87 8.55 21.19
CA ALA A 43 38.96 9.53 21.76
C ALA A 43 39.74 10.55 22.60
N THR A 44 39.82 11.79 22.10
CA THR A 44 40.37 12.90 22.88
C THR A 44 39.47 13.21 24.07
N LYS A 45 39.98 13.93 25.08
CA LYS A 45 39.17 14.34 26.24
C LYS A 45 37.90 15.12 25.83
N GLU A 46 38.02 15.92 24.77
CA GLU A 46 36.91 16.70 24.21
C GLU A 46 35.86 15.77 23.59
N ILE A 47 36.28 14.85 22.71
CA ILE A 47 35.38 13.87 22.09
C ILE A 47 34.74 12.95 23.15
N ASN A 48 35.51 12.49 24.14
CA ASN A 48 35.00 11.67 25.24
C ASN A 48 33.89 12.40 26.01
N THR A 49 34.09 13.70 26.29
CA THR A 49 33.10 14.49 27.04
C THR A 49 31.83 14.71 26.24
N VAL A 50 31.97 15.05 24.95
CA VAL A 50 30.85 15.33 24.04
C VAL A 50 30.02 14.07 23.75
N LEU A 51 30.66 12.90 23.69
CA LEU A 51 30.01 11.62 23.44
C LEU A 51 29.47 10.93 24.71
N GLY A 52 29.30 11.68 25.80
CA GLY A 52 28.65 11.19 27.02
C GLY A 52 29.56 10.45 27.99
N ASP A 53 30.85 10.75 28.00
CA ASP A 53 31.89 10.08 28.80
C ASP A 53 32.01 8.58 28.48
N LEU A 54 32.41 8.30 27.24
CA LEU A 54 32.67 6.96 26.68
C LEU A 54 33.54 6.07 27.59
N MET A 55 34.43 6.69 28.36
CA MET A 55 35.38 6.01 29.25
C MET A 55 34.76 5.57 30.58
N SER A 56 33.57 6.06 30.93
CA SER A 56 32.90 5.74 32.18
C SER A 56 32.02 4.49 32.02
N TYR A 57 32.23 3.50 32.89
CA TYR A 57 31.37 2.31 32.93
C TYR A 57 29.93 2.59 33.39
N ASN A 58 29.65 3.80 33.87
CA ASN A 58 28.35 4.21 34.40
C ASN A 58 27.61 5.18 33.47
N SER A 59 28.17 5.55 32.32
CA SER A 59 27.51 6.44 31.36
C SER A 59 26.55 5.68 30.45
N VAL A 60 25.52 6.39 29.98
CA VAL A 60 24.66 5.93 28.89
C VAL A 60 25.18 6.58 27.61
N THR A 61 25.94 5.81 26.83
CA THR A 61 26.53 6.28 25.57
C THR A 61 25.52 6.22 24.44
N GLN A 62 25.35 7.30 23.70
CA GLN A 62 24.65 7.29 22.42
C GLN A 62 25.54 6.62 21.36
N THR A 63 25.10 5.47 20.84
CA THR A 63 25.87 4.68 19.88
C THR A 63 25.57 5.00 18.42
N TYR A 64 24.47 5.70 18.13
CA TYR A 64 24.06 6.15 16.80
C TYR A 64 23.96 7.67 16.77
N ILE A 65 24.78 8.32 15.95
CA ILE A 65 24.93 9.77 15.93
C ILE A 65 24.77 10.27 14.49
N ASP A 66 23.76 11.09 14.25
CA ASP A 66 23.56 11.76 12.96
C ASP A 66 24.69 12.76 12.70
N CYS A 67 25.27 12.71 11.51
CA CYS A 67 26.42 13.54 11.16
C CYS A 67 26.44 13.93 9.68
N VAL A 68 27.30 14.90 9.38
CA VAL A 68 27.71 15.23 8.01
C VAL A 68 29.07 14.58 7.76
N TYR A 69 29.09 13.64 6.84
CA TYR A 69 30.30 12.98 6.37
C TYR A 69 30.88 13.74 5.18
N VAL A 70 32.14 14.17 5.32
CA VAL A 70 32.89 14.89 4.28
C VAL A 70 34.02 13.99 3.79
N PHE A 71 33.89 13.55 2.54
CA PHE A 71 34.93 12.84 1.81
C PHE A 71 35.41 13.70 0.64
N TYR A 72 36.43 14.52 0.91
CA TYR A 72 36.97 15.51 -0.02
C TYR A 72 35.89 16.47 -0.57
N ASN A 73 35.58 16.39 -1.85
CA ASN A 73 34.59 17.27 -2.50
C ASN A 73 33.14 16.76 -2.31
N ASN A 74 32.96 15.59 -1.70
CA ASN A 74 31.66 15.00 -1.46
C ASN A 74 31.25 15.24 0.00
N ILE A 75 30.05 15.80 0.17
CA ILE A 75 29.44 16.08 1.47
C ILE A 75 28.10 15.36 1.49
N GLN A 76 27.86 14.52 2.48
CA GLN A 76 26.65 13.72 2.60
C GLN A 76 26.20 13.63 4.05
N SER A 77 24.88 13.54 4.27
CA SER A 77 24.34 13.10 5.56
C SER A 77 24.69 11.64 5.79
N ALA A 78 25.00 11.29 7.04
CA ALA A 78 25.49 9.98 7.44
C ALA A 78 25.10 9.68 8.90
N VAL A 79 25.21 8.41 9.29
CA VAL A 79 25.10 7.96 10.67
C VAL A 79 26.46 7.41 11.10
N PHE A 80 27.02 7.99 12.15
CA PHE A 80 28.23 7.52 12.81
C PHE A 80 27.84 6.57 13.94
N ILE A 81 28.39 5.35 13.91
CA ILE A 81 28.02 4.25 14.79
C ILE A 81 29.22 3.86 15.63
N ILE A 82 29.10 3.97 16.96
CA ILE A 82 30.11 3.49 17.90
C ILE A 82 29.83 2.01 18.20
N GLU A 83 30.79 1.15 17.92
CA GLU A 83 30.63 -0.31 18.01
C GLU A 83 31.31 -0.88 19.25
N GLU A 84 32.55 -0.46 19.54
CA GLU A 84 33.34 -0.95 20.66
C GLU A 84 34.21 0.15 21.25
N ILE A 85 34.44 0.11 22.56
CA ILE A 85 35.33 1.03 23.29
C ILE A 85 36.29 0.19 24.13
N LYS A 86 37.60 0.41 23.94
CA LYS A 86 38.65 -0.29 24.68
C LYS A 86 39.72 0.69 25.15
N GLY A 87 39.58 1.16 26.39
CA GLY A 87 40.38 2.29 26.85
C GLY A 87 40.03 3.52 26.00
N ASP A 88 41.02 4.33 25.64
CA ASP A 88 40.85 5.52 24.79
C ASP A 88 40.65 5.20 23.30
N LEU A 89 40.75 3.93 22.91
CA LEU A 89 40.51 3.48 21.55
C LEU A 89 39.03 3.21 21.33
N VAL A 90 38.46 3.86 20.31
CA VAL A 90 37.06 3.69 19.92
C VAL A 90 37.01 3.09 18.52
N THR A 91 36.27 1.99 18.39
CA THR A 91 35.94 1.37 17.11
C THR A 91 34.58 1.87 16.65
N ALA A 92 34.54 2.40 15.44
CA ALA A 92 33.32 2.97 14.88
C ALA A 92 33.18 2.65 13.38
N SER A 93 31.95 2.75 12.88
CA SER A 93 31.64 2.65 11.46
C SER A 93 30.78 3.83 11.02
N ILE A 94 30.82 4.14 9.71
CA ILE A 94 29.99 5.18 9.10
C ILE A 94 29.07 4.50 8.11
N ARG A 95 27.77 4.76 8.22
CA ARG A 95 26.80 4.42 7.19
C ARG A 95 26.32 5.70 6.54
N TYR A 96 26.32 5.72 5.22
CA TYR A 96 25.94 6.90 4.47
C TYR A 96 25.40 6.48 3.11
N GLY A 97 24.92 7.45 2.33
CA GLY A 97 24.10 7.10 1.18
C GLY A 97 22.69 6.72 1.61
N PHE A 98 22.00 5.95 0.78
CA PHE A 98 20.55 5.99 0.65
C PHE A 98 19.71 5.68 1.92
N ASP A 99 20.29 5.30 3.06
CA ASP A 99 19.66 4.63 4.22
C ASP A 99 18.46 5.34 4.88
N GLU A 100 17.95 6.45 4.37
CA GLU A 100 16.57 6.90 4.59
C GLU A 100 16.27 8.03 3.58
N PHE A 101 15.81 7.69 2.37
CA PHE A 101 15.08 8.71 1.62
C PHE A 101 13.92 9.14 2.52
N PRO A 102 13.71 10.44 2.80
CA PRO A 102 13.06 10.90 4.04
C PRO A 102 11.65 10.38 4.32
N ASN A 103 11.01 9.73 3.35
CA ASN A 103 9.66 9.19 3.44
C ASN A 103 9.53 7.77 2.89
N PHE A 104 10.62 7.01 2.73
CA PHE A 104 10.54 5.63 2.21
C PHE A 104 9.82 4.68 3.17
N ASP A 105 9.90 4.90 4.48
CA ASP A 105 9.16 4.10 5.47
C ASP A 105 7.70 4.55 5.63
N LYS A 106 7.33 5.70 5.06
CA LYS A 106 5.97 6.22 5.11
C LYS A 106 5.04 5.32 4.29
N TYR A 107 3.91 4.94 4.85
CA TYR A 107 2.92 4.11 4.16
C TYR A 107 2.16 4.91 3.10
N LEU A 108 1.84 4.30 1.95
CA LEU A 108 1.14 4.99 0.85
C LEU A 108 -0.18 5.68 1.27
N PRO A 109 -1.04 5.09 2.12
CA PRO A 109 -2.24 5.76 2.62
C PRO A 109 -1.98 7.03 3.45
N GLU A 110 -0.77 7.21 3.99
CA GLU A 110 -0.43 8.35 4.86
C GLU A 110 0.00 9.60 4.07
N PHE A 111 0.18 9.47 2.75
CA PHE A 111 0.48 10.60 1.88
C PHE A 111 -0.75 11.48 1.68
N ASP A 112 -0.53 12.77 1.39
CA ASP A 112 -1.59 13.71 1.02
C ASP A 112 -2.06 13.41 -0.41
N LEU A 113 -2.76 12.29 -0.56
CA LEU A 113 -3.36 11.86 -1.82
C LEU A 113 -4.70 12.58 -2.04
N ILE A 114 -5.14 12.66 -3.30
CA ILE A 114 -6.38 13.35 -3.64
C ILE A 114 -7.55 12.87 -2.78
N LYS A 115 -8.07 13.81 -2.00
CA LYS A 115 -9.34 13.73 -1.29
C LYS A 115 -10.24 14.87 -1.73
N LYS A 116 -11.33 14.55 -2.43
CA LYS A 116 -12.20 15.52 -3.07
C LYS A 116 -13.67 15.15 -2.87
N GLN A 117 -14.43 16.05 -2.24
CA GLN A 117 -15.89 15.99 -2.26
C GLN A 117 -16.40 16.29 -3.67
N VAL A 118 -17.36 15.50 -4.13
CA VAL A 118 -18.08 15.71 -5.39
C VAL A 118 -19.58 15.80 -5.12
N ASN A 119 -20.35 16.33 -6.07
CA ASN A 119 -21.81 16.40 -5.92
C ASN A 119 -22.46 15.03 -6.11
N ASP A 120 -21.97 14.27 -7.08
CA ASP A 120 -22.44 12.94 -7.43
C ASP A 120 -21.28 12.13 -8.02
N ILE A 121 -20.93 11.02 -7.37
CA ILE A 121 -19.80 10.18 -7.76
C ILE A 121 -19.97 9.55 -9.14
N TYR A 122 -21.20 9.22 -9.56
CA TYR A 122 -21.47 8.63 -10.88
C TYR A 122 -21.31 9.65 -12.00
N VAL A 123 -21.72 10.90 -11.75
CA VAL A 123 -21.52 12.01 -12.70
C VAL A 123 -20.04 12.34 -12.82
N HIS A 124 -19.34 12.42 -11.69
CA HIS A 124 -17.90 12.66 -11.65
C HIS A 124 -17.12 11.54 -12.36
N ALA A 125 -17.44 10.27 -12.09
CA ALA A 125 -16.81 9.13 -12.75
C ALA A 125 -17.01 9.18 -14.27
N ASN A 126 -18.22 9.51 -14.75
CA ASN A 126 -18.47 9.68 -16.19
C ASN A 126 -17.65 10.83 -16.81
N ALA A 127 -17.34 11.90 -16.08
CA ALA A 127 -16.49 12.98 -16.59
C ALA A 127 -15.00 12.60 -16.67
N VAL A 128 -14.54 11.72 -15.77
CA VAL A 128 -13.13 11.31 -15.67
C VAL A 128 -12.80 10.14 -16.61
N VAL A 129 -13.75 9.24 -16.86
CA VAL A 129 -13.50 7.96 -17.55
C VAL A 129 -12.95 8.08 -18.98
N HIS A 130 -13.08 9.24 -19.61
CA HIS A 130 -12.55 9.52 -20.94
C HIS A 130 -11.07 9.95 -20.93
N GLN A 131 -10.52 10.28 -19.76
CA GLN A 131 -9.23 10.91 -19.59
C GLN A 131 -8.10 9.89 -19.42
N ASN A 132 -6.86 10.29 -19.70
CA ASN A 132 -5.64 9.51 -19.46
C ASN A 132 -4.75 10.14 -18.36
N TYR A 133 -3.63 9.48 -18.03
CA TYR A 133 -2.73 9.88 -16.93
C TYR A 133 -2.20 11.33 -16.99
N ARG A 134 -2.19 11.98 -18.16
CA ARG A 134 -1.77 13.39 -18.26
C ARG A 134 -2.90 14.39 -18.02
N GLN A 135 -4.13 13.90 -17.97
CA GLN A 135 -5.36 14.67 -17.78
C GLN A 135 -5.97 14.42 -16.40
N THR A 136 -5.82 13.21 -15.85
CA THR A 136 -6.29 12.81 -14.52
C THR A 136 -5.28 11.91 -13.80
N ASN A 137 -5.30 11.95 -12.47
CA ASN A 137 -4.43 11.17 -11.59
C ASN A 137 -5.02 9.79 -11.19
N TYR A 138 -6.30 9.56 -11.51
CA TYR A 138 -7.00 8.30 -11.25
C TYR A 138 -8.10 8.08 -12.29
N ASN A 139 -8.60 6.85 -12.39
CA ASN A 139 -9.68 6.49 -13.28
C ASN A 139 -10.62 5.42 -12.70
N PHE A 140 -11.66 5.02 -13.45
CA PHE A 140 -12.68 4.06 -13.04
C PHE A 140 -12.78 2.92 -14.06
N PRO A 141 -11.74 2.08 -14.22
CA PRO A 141 -11.80 0.91 -15.11
C PRO A 141 -12.78 -0.13 -14.57
N GLN A 142 -13.47 -0.84 -15.47
CA GLN A 142 -14.21 -2.05 -15.12
C GLN A 142 -13.24 -3.14 -14.66
N ILE A 143 -13.56 -3.78 -13.53
CA ILE A 143 -12.77 -4.88 -12.95
C ILE A 143 -13.76 -5.92 -12.41
N HIS A 144 -13.67 -7.16 -12.88
CA HIS A 144 -14.46 -8.28 -12.33
C HIS A 144 -14.00 -8.60 -10.91
N THR A 145 -14.93 -8.90 -10.02
CA THR A 145 -14.60 -9.29 -8.63
C THR A 145 -15.58 -10.34 -8.11
N ASP A 146 -15.04 -11.34 -7.43
CA ASP A 146 -15.79 -12.38 -6.72
C ASP A 146 -15.84 -12.13 -5.20
N LYS A 147 -15.29 -11.00 -4.72
CA LYS A 147 -15.18 -10.65 -3.30
C LYS A 147 -16.53 -10.62 -2.56
N TYR A 148 -17.59 -10.20 -3.25
CA TYR A 148 -18.90 -9.98 -2.65
C TYR A 148 -19.84 -11.15 -2.97
N ASP A 149 -20.32 -11.84 -1.93
CA ASP A 149 -21.19 -13.01 -2.06
C ASP A 149 -22.62 -12.60 -2.45
N PRO A 150 -23.15 -13.04 -3.61
CA PRO A 150 -24.53 -12.79 -3.99
C PRO A 150 -25.59 -13.40 -3.05
N GLN A 151 -25.22 -14.31 -2.15
CA GLN A 151 -26.15 -14.82 -1.13
C GLN A 151 -26.40 -13.80 -0.01
N GLU A 152 -25.52 -12.82 0.16
CA GLU A 152 -25.76 -11.72 1.09
C GLU A 152 -26.84 -10.79 0.53
N THR A 153 -27.84 -10.44 1.34
CA THR A 153 -28.98 -9.58 0.93
C THR A 153 -28.52 -8.26 0.30
N GLN A 154 -27.40 -7.71 0.76
CA GLN A 154 -26.84 -6.46 0.26
C GLN A 154 -26.09 -6.59 -1.07
N PHE A 155 -25.75 -7.80 -1.53
CA PHE A 155 -25.00 -8.04 -2.77
C PHE A 155 -25.74 -8.95 -3.76
N ASN A 156 -26.98 -9.36 -3.45
CA ASN A 156 -27.81 -10.21 -4.31
C ASN A 156 -27.98 -9.70 -5.75
N ALA A 157 -27.97 -8.37 -5.94
CA ALA A 157 -28.10 -7.71 -7.22
C ALA A 157 -26.76 -7.26 -7.80
N PHE A 158 -25.64 -7.50 -7.10
CA PHE A 158 -24.32 -7.07 -7.51
C PHE A 158 -23.88 -7.81 -8.76
N LEU A 159 -23.45 -7.06 -9.78
CA LEU A 159 -23.13 -7.60 -11.09
C LEU A 159 -21.72 -8.19 -11.18
N LYS A 160 -21.06 -8.41 -10.03
CA LYS A 160 -19.69 -8.95 -9.91
C LYS A 160 -18.62 -8.17 -10.68
N ILE A 161 -18.86 -6.87 -10.87
CA ILE A 161 -17.97 -6.00 -11.64
C ILE A 161 -18.00 -4.59 -11.03
N LEU A 162 -16.82 -4.12 -10.63
CA LEU A 162 -16.61 -2.76 -10.15
C LEU A 162 -16.70 -1.78 -11.32
N ASN A 163 -17.08 -0.54 -11.02
CA ASN A 163 -17.13 0.55 -12.00
C ASN A 163 -17.92 0.19 -13.26
N ASN A 164 -19.03 -0.56 -13.10
CA ASN A 164 -19.78 -1.04 -14.24
C ASN A 164 -20.44 0.11 -15.01
N ARG A 165 -20.17 0.20 -16.30
CA ARG A 165 -20.72 1.21 -17.20
C ARG A 165 -21.35 0.55 -18.41
N VAL A 166 -22.62 0.83 -18.62
CA VAL A 166 -23.44 0.27 -19.71
C VAL A 166 -24.12 1.42 -20.43
N ASP A 167 -24.12 1.38 -21.77
CA ASP A 167 -24.76 2.39 -22.63
C ASP A 167 -24.36 3.85 -22.30
N GLY A 168 -23.10 4.05 -21.95
CA GLY A 168 -22.57 5.39 -21.69
C GLY A 168 -22.71 5.88 -20.24
N ILE A 169 -23.31 5.10 -19.34
CA ILE A 169 -23.64 5.55 -17.98
C ILE A 169 -23.25 4.48 -16.95
N PHE A 170 -22.67 4.91 -15.82
CA PHE A 170 -22.40 4.02 -14.70
C PHE A 170 -23.71 3.56 -14.07
N ILE A 171 -23.86 2.26 -13.86
CA ILE A 171 -25.06 1.68 -13.25
C ILE A 171 -25.16 2.17 -11.81
N ARG A 172 -26.32 2.73 -11.43
CA ARG A 172 -26.59 3.21 -10.08
C ARG A 172 -27.19 2.13 -9.19
N ASN A 173 -26.88 2.21 -7.90
CA ASN A 173 -27.61 1.44 -6.88
C ASN A 173 -28.99 2.08 -6.66
N SER A 174 -29.98 1.26 -6.36
CA SER A 174 -31.37 1.73 -6.20
C SER A 174 -32.16 0.84 -5.25
N VAL A 175 -33.33 1.28 -4.85
CA VAL A 175 -34.36 0.45 -4.20
C VAL A 175 -35.55 0.41 -5.16
N ASN A 176 -36.07 -0.78 -5.47
CA ASN A 176 -37.22 -0.90 -6.38
C ASN A 176 -38.56 -0.60 -5.68
N ASP A 177 -39.67 -0.73 -6.43
CA ASP A 177 -41.01 -0.48 -5.91
C ASP A 177 -41.43 -1.51 -4.83
N ASP A 178 -40.87 -2.72 -4.87
CA ASP A 178 -41.04 -3.78 -3.87
C ASP A 178 -40.11 -3.62 -2.65
N ASP A 179 -39.45 -2.46 -2.50
CA ASP A 179 -38.51 -2.15 -1.44
C ASP A 179 -37.24 -3.05 -1.39
N ALA A 180 -36.97 -3.81 -2.46
CA ALA A 180 -35.76 -4.60 -2.58
C ALA A 180 -34.54 -3.71 -2.89
N ILE A 181 -33.48 -3.89 -2.10
CA ILE A 181 -32.20 -3.21 -2.29
C ILE A 181 -31.47 -3.81 -3.49
N LEU A 182 -31.13 -2.96 -4.46
CA LEU A 182 -30.44 -3.34 -5.70
C LEU A 182 -29.07 -2.66 -5.77
N ASN A 183 -28.09 -3.22 -5.05
CA ASN A 183 -26.71 -2.76 -5.11
C ASN A 183 -25.98 -3.41 -6.29
N LYS A 184 -26.08 -2.78 -7.47
CA LYS A 184 -25.56 -3.34 -8.73
C LYS A 184 -24.10 -2.99 -9.00
N ASN A 185 -23.59 -1.94 -8.36
CA ASN A 185 -22.30 -1.35 -8.72
C ASN A 185 -21.59 -0.71 -7.51
N ILE A 186 -20.26 -0.80 -7.51
CA ILE A 186 -19.39 -0.09 -6.58
C ILE A 186 -18.48 0.80 -7.41
N ILE A 187 -18.47 2.10 -7.11
CA ILE A 187 -17.67 3.09 -7.84
C ILE A 187 -16.37 3.32 -7.07
N GLN A 188 -15.29 2.68 -7.53
CA GLN A 188 -13.99 2.70 -6.89
C GLN A 188 -12.96 3.39 -7.79
N PRO A 189 -12.38 4.53 -7.36
CA PRO A 189 -11.29 5.16 -8.10
C PRO A 189 -10.04 4.28 -8.03
N VAL A 190 -9.28 4.25 -9.12
CA VAL A 190 -8.02 3.52 -9.22
C VAL A 190 -6.93 4.51 -9.63
N PRO A 191 -5.92 4.77 -8.79
CA PRO A 191 -4.87 5.76 -9.07
C PRO A 191 -3.86 5.27 -10.12
N TYR A 192 -3.29 6.20 -10.89
CA TYR A 192 -2.16 5.90 -11.77
C TYR A 192 -0.85 5.71 -10.98
N LEU A 193 -0.05 4.74 -11.39
CA LEU A 193 1.26 4.43 -10.78
C LEU A 193 2.17 5.67 -10.73
N LEU A 194 2.29 6.37 -11.85
CA LEU A 194 3.14 7.55 -11.95
C LEU A 194 2.64 8.72 -11.08
N TYR A 195 1.34 8.78 -10.74
CA TYR A 195 0.84 9.77 -9.78
C TYR A 195 1.36 9.45 -8.36
N LEU A 196 1.30 8.17 -7.96
CA LEU A 196 1.81 7.74 -6.65
C LEU A 196 3.31 8.02 -6.51
N LEU A 197 4.11 7.68 -7.53
CA LEU A 197 5.54 7.97 -7.54
C LEU A 197 5.84 9.46 -7.44
N LYS A 198 5.18 10.30 -8.25
CA LYS A 198 5.35 11.76 -8.19
C LYS A 198 4.98 12.33 -6.83
N THR A 199 3.88 11.86 -6.25
CA THR A 199 3.39 12.36 -4.96
C THR A 199 4.33 11.94 -3.83
N GLY A 200 4.81 10.70 -3.88
CA GLY A 200 5.80 10.18 -2.94
C GLY A 200 7.09 11.00 -2.97
N PHE A 201 7.74 11.16 -4.13
CA PHE A 201 8.97 11.95 -4.20
C PHE A 201 8.75 13.44 -3.84
N LEU A 202 7.64 14.03 -4.28
CA LEU A 202 7.32 15.43 -3.99
C LEU A 202 7.11 15.69 -2.50
N SER A 203 6.58 14.72 -1.75
CA SER A 203 6.38 14.85 -0.31
C SER A 203 7.70 14.94 0.47
N ALA A 204 8.82 14.51 -0.11
CA ALA A 204 10.16 14.70 0.43
C ALA A 204 10.88 15.91 -0.18
N GLY A 205 10.20 16.70 -1.03
CA GLY A 205 10.76 17.89 -1.69
C GLY A 205 11.47 17.62 -3.02
N TYR A 206 11.28 16.44 -3.64
CA TYR A 206 11.97 16.07 -4.88
C TYR A 206 11.03 16.00 -6.08
N GLU A 207 11.48 16.55 -7.22
CA GLU A 207 10.81 16.37 -8.50
C GLU A 207 11.22 15.04 -9.16
N LEU A 208 10.25 14.16 -9.48
CA LEU A 208 10.52 12.98 -10.30
C LEU A 208 10.77 13.38 -11.76
N ARG A 209 11.88 12.89 -12.33
CA ARG A 209 12.33 13.07 -13.72
C ARG A 209 12.76 11.72 -14.31
N GLY A 210 13.13 11.73 -15.59
CA GLY A 210 13.70 10.58 -16.28
C GLY A 210 12.78 9.94 -17.32
N GLU A 211 13.27 8.85 -17.91
CA GLU A 211 12.62 8.10 -18.97
C GLU A 211 11.31 7.45 -18.53
N ILE A 212 11.16 7.13 -17.23
CA ILE A 212 9.92 6.55 -16.68
C ILE A 212 8.67 7.39 -17.02
N LEU A 213 8.80 8.71 -17.10
CA LEU A 213 7.68 9.64 -17.38
C LEU A 213 7.29 9.69 -18.86
N ARG A 214 8.16 9.17 -19.73
CA ARG A 214 8.00 9.20 -21.19
C ARG A 214 7.55 7.83 -21.73
N ASP A 215 7.66 6.77 -20.95
CA ASP A 215 7.25 5.44 -21.38
C ASP A 215 5.72 5.32 -21.49
N GLU A 216 5.25 4.97 -22.69
CA GLU A 216 3.81 4.89 -22.99
C GLU A 216 3.10 3.74 -22.29
N LEU A 217 3.80 2.65 -21.95
CA LEU A 217 3.21 1.54 -21.22
C LEU A 217 3.04 1.95 -19.75
N ILE A 218 4.08 2.49 -19.13
CA ILE A 218 4.05 2.91 -17.72
C ILE A 218 3.00 3.99 -17.48
N ALA A 219 2.83 4.93 -18.42
CA ALA A 219 1.80 5.97 -18.35
C ALA A 219 0.35 5.43 -18.35
N LYS A 220 0.13 4.16 -18.70
CA LYS A 220 -1.20 3.53 -18.72
C LYS A 220 -1.47 2.67 -17.48
N ILE A 221 -0.50 2.54 -16.56
CA ILE A 221 -0.61 1.64 -15.41
C ILE A 221 -1.38 2.32 -14.28
N LEU A 222 -2.45 1.66 -13.86
CA LEU A 222 -3.21 1.91 -12.66
C LEU A 222 -2.82 0.89 -11.57
N ILE A 223 -2.88 1.31 -10.31
CA ILE A 223 -2.65 0.45 -9.14
C ILE A 223 -3.99 0.14 -8.48
N TYR A 224 -4.39 -1.13 -8.55
CA TYR A 224 -5.56 -1.66 -7.88
C TYR A 224 -5.15 -2.39 -6.60
N THR A 225 -6.00 -2.25 -5.57
CA THR A 225 -5.92 -3.01 -4.33
C THR A 225 -7.32 -3.45 -3.96
N ASN A 226 -7.44 -4.66 -3.40
CA ASN A 226 -8.71 -5.31 -3.09
C ASN A 226 -9.39 -4.77 -1.81
N LYS A 227 -9.45 -3.44 -1.65
CA LYS A 227 -10.08 -2.75 -0.50
C LYS A 227 -11.54 -2.42 -0.79
N ASP A 228 -12.36 -2.41 0.27
CA ASP A 228 -13.75 -1.94 0.17
C ASP A 228 -13.77 -0.42 0.03
N TYR A 229 -14.41 0.08 -1.03
CA TYR A 229 -14.57 1.51 -1.29
C TYR A 229 -16.05 1.90 -1.37
N PHE A 230 -16.74 1.74 -0.23
CA PHE A 230 -18.13 2.12 -0.04
C PHE A 230 -18.41 2.17 1.45
N THR A 231 -19.50 2.83 1.82
CA THR A 231 -19.98 2.80 3.21
C THR A 231 -21.08 1.77 3.33
N LYS A 232 -20.84 0.75 4.17
CA LYS A 232 -21.90 -0.11 4.67
C LYS A 232 -22.70 0.70 5.67
N VAL A 233 -23.94 1.02 5.33
CA VAL A 233 -24.86 1.52 6.33
C VAL A 233 -25.28 0.32 7.16
N ALA A 234 -24.82 0.28 8.41
CA ALA A 234 -25.14 -0.79 9.34
C ALA A 234 -26.66 -1.02 9.38
N ILE A 235 -27.07 -2.21 8.96
CA ILE A 235 -28.39 -2.79 9.23
C ILE A 235 -28.26 -3.53 10.57
N GLU A 236 -27.69 -2.89 11.59
CA GLU A 236 -27.72 -3.51 12.92
C GLU A 236 -29.15 -3.37 13.46
N PRO A 237 -29.81 -4.49 13.79
CA PRO A 237 -31.13 -4.43 14.41
C PRO A 237 -31.03 -3.63 15.70
N LEU A 238 -31.90 -2.62 15.86
CA LEU A 238 -32.07 -2.05 17.20
C LEU A 238 -32.89 -3.05 18.01
N ASN A 239 -32.24 -3.71 18.96
CA ASN A 239 -32.90 -4.66 19.85
C ASN A 239 -33.56 -3.91 21.01
N VAL A 240 -34.86 -4.10 21.16
CA VAL A 240 -35.65 -3.58 22.28
C VAL A 240 -36.10 -4.77 23.11
N SER A 241 -35.51 -4.91 24.30
CA SER A 241 -35.96 -5.86 25.31
C SER A 241 -36.46 -5.13 26.54
N ILE A 242 -37.59 -5.57 27.12
CA ILE A 242 -38.08 -5.13 28.42
C ILE A 242 -38.31 -6.37 29.27
N SER A 243 -37.52 -6.51 30.33
CA SER A 243 -37.67 -7.53 31.36
C SER A 243 -38.59 -7.05 32.49
N THR A 244 -39.12 -7.98 33.27
CA THR A 244 -39.99 -7.69 34.42
C THR A 244 -39.27 -6.92 35.55
N GLU A 245 -37.93 -6.92 35.57
CA GLU A 245 -37.11 -6.19 36.53
C GLU A 245 -37.04 -4.68 36.20
N GLU A 246 -37.29 -4.29 34.95
CA GLU A 246 -37.17 -2.90 34.45
C GLU A 246 -38.43 -2.04 34.73
N HIS A 247 -39.29 -2.41 35.69
CA HIS A 247 -40.48 -1.61 35.99
C HIS A 247 -40.11 -0.28 36.66
N TYR A 248 -40.83 0.79 36.32
CA TYR A 248 -40.63 2.12 36.90
C TYR A 248 -41.71 2.50 37.93
N ASP A 249 -42.86 1.83 37.90
CA ASP A 249 -43.97 2.10 38.80
C ASP A 249 -44.80 0.82 39.05
N GLN A 250 -45.53 0.82 40.16
CA GLN A 250 -46.37 -0.28 40.59
C GLN A 250 -47.69 0.25 41.16
N LYS A 251 -48.79 -0.32 40.68
CA LYS A 251 -50.12 -0.13 41.27
C LYS A 251 -50.57 -1.38 41.99
N VAL A 252 -50.65 -1.29 43.31
CA VAL A 252 -51.21 -2.34 44.17
C VAL A 252 -52.73 -2.28 44.11
N ILE A 253 -53.38 -3.40 43.78
CA ILE A 253 -54.85 -3.52 43.77
C ILE A 253 -55.33 -4.01 45.14
N ASN A 254 -54.68 -5.04 45.66
CA ASN A 254 -54.88 -5.61 46.98
C ASN A 254 -53.61 -6.34 47.43
N TRP A 255 -53.64 -7.00 48.59
CA TRP A 255 -52.49 -7.70 49.17
C TRP A 255 -51.90 -8.83 48.29
N GLU A 256 -52.61 -9.30 47.25
CA GLU A 256 -52.16 -10.39 46.37
C GLU A 256 -51.87 -9.94 44.93
N TYR A 257 -52.39 -8.80 44.47
CA TYR A 257 -52.32 -8.41 43.06
C TYR A 257 -51.76 -7.00 42.87
N SER A 258 -50.76 -6.90 42.01
CA SER A 258 -50.18 -5.63 41.55
C SER A 258 -50.00 -5.63 40.03
N PHE A 259 -50.18 -4.46 39.44
CA PHE A 259 -49.75 -4.14 38.09
C PHE A 259 -48.46 -3.35 38.13
N TYR A 260 -47.58 -3.65 37.19
CA TYR A 260 -46.30 -2.97 37.02
C TYR A 260 -46.32 -2.23 35.69
N PHE A 261 -45.71 -1.06 35.69
CA PHE A 261 -45.59 -0.20 34.53
C PHE A 261 -44.14 -0.17 34.06
N PHE A 262 -43.96 -0.32 32.76
CA PHE A 262 -42.67 -0.34 32.09
C PHE A 262 -42.69 0.67 30.97
N TYR A 263 -41.57 1.34 30.78
CA TYR A 263 -41.40 2.31 29.71
C TYR A 263 -39.97 2.23 29.19
N LYS A 264 -39.84 2.10 27.87
CA LYS A 264 -38.54 2.13 27.18
C LYS A 264 -38.67 2.97 25.93
N GLN A 265 -37.67 3.77 25.65
CA GLN A 265 -37.62 4.58 24.45
C GLN A 265 -36.29 4.38 23.72
N ILE A 266 -36.34 4.39 22.40
CA ILE A 266 -35.15 4.33 21.53
C ILE A 266 -35.26 5.39 20.44
N GLN A 267 -34.12 5.90 19.99
CA GLN A 267 -34.01 6.80 18.85
C GLN A 267 -33.68 6.01 17.60
N ILE A 268 -34.38 6.29 16.50
CA ILE A 268 -34.05 5.74 15.19
C ILE A 268 -33.11 6.73 14.48
N PRO A 269 -31.84 6.37 14.25
CA PRO A 269 -30.81 7.34 13.87
C PRO A 269 -30.94 7.88 12.45
N ARG A 270 -31.76 7.25 11.58
CA ARG A 270 -31.85 7.60 10.17
C ARG A 270 -33.28 7.55 9.61
N PRO A 271 -33.66 8.50 8.74
CA PRO A 271 -34.85 8.39 7.90
C PRO A 271 -34.86 7.11 7.07
N GLY A 272 -36.01 6.47 6.93
CA GLY A 272 -36.13 5.19 6.24
C GLY A 272 -37.43 4.47 6.52
N LYS A 273 -37.54 3.24 6.00
CA LYS A 273 -38.62 2.32 6.34
C LYS A 273 -38.04 1.21 7.19
N TYR A 274 -38.71 0.88 8.29
CA TYR A 274 -38.25 -0.10 9.26
C TYR A 274 -39.35 -1.12 9.53
N ASN A 275 -38.95 -2.36 9.79
CA ASN A 275 -39.85 -3.39 10.29
C ASN A 275 -39.58 -3.67 11.77
N LEU A 276 -40.62 -3.67 12.58
CA LEU A 276 -40.60 -4.06 13.98
C LEU A 276 -41.10 -5.50 14.06
N ILE A 277 -40.21 -6.42 14.40
CA ILE A 277 -40.52 -7.85 14.46
C ILE A 277 -40.14 -8.38 15.83
N GLY A 278 -41.04 -9.12 16.49
CA GLY A 278 -40.69 -9.81 17.72
C GLY A 278 -41.86 -10.23 18.57
N ASP A 279 -41.55 -10.66 19.79
CA ASP A 279 -42.51 -11.28 20.70
C ASP A 279 -42.87 -10.34 21.85
N LEU A 280 -44.15 -10.34 22.19
CA LEU A 280 -44.73 -9.54 23.26
C LEU A 280 -45.47 -10.47 24.22
N ALA A 281 -45.25 -10.29 25.52
CA ALA A 281 -45.86 -11.08 26.57
C ALA A 281 -46.62 -10.19 27.56
N LEU A 282 -47.86 -10.60 27.88
CA LEU A 282 -48.69 -9.92 28.88
C LEU A 282 -49.23 -10.94 29.87
N HIS A 283 -49.22 -10.55 31.13
CA HIS A 283 -49.88 -11.26 32.21
C HIS A 283 -51.00 -10.39 32.78
N SER A 284 -52.17 -10.95 33.08
CA SER A 284 -53.26 -10.26 33.77
C SER A 284 -53.76 -11.08 34.97
N TRP A 285 -53.91 -10.44 36.13
CA TRP A 285 -54.40 -11.09 37.35
C TRP A 285 -55.92 -11.25 37.41
N THR A 286 -56.65 -10.29 36.86
CA THR A 286 -58.11 -10.22 37.03
C THR A 286 -58.82 -9.94 35.71
N ILE A 287 -60.14 -10.09 35.70
CA ILE A 287 -61.02 -9.66 34.61
C ILE A 287 -61.38 -8.16 34.67
N ASN A 288 -61.15 -7.51 35.83
CA ASN A 288 -61.59 -6.14 36.13
C ASN A 288 -60.52 -5.10 35.79
N GLU A 289 -59.26 -5.50 35.71
CA GLU A 289 -58.16 -4.62 35.33
C GLU A 289 -57.34 -5.28 34.22
N GLN A 290 -56.99 -4.48 33.23
CA GLN A 290 -56.46 -4.91 31.95
C GLN A 290 -54.97 -4.65 31.85
N SER A 291 -54.25 -5.65 31.31
CA SER A 291 -52.87 -5.51 30.88
C SER A 291 -52.82 -5.02 29.44
N GLU A 292 -51.82 -4.21 29.13
CA GLU A 292 -51.71 -3.56 27.83
C GLU A 292 -50.27 -3.25 27.46
N ILE A 293 -50.00 -3.32 26.15
CA ILE A 293 -48.77 -2.86 25.52
C ILE A 293 -49.16 -1.83 24.47
N TYR A 294 -48.46 -0.69 24.50
CA TYR A 294 -48.48 0.29 23.42
C TYR A 294 -47.09 0.43 22.84
N ILE A 295 -47.00 0.41 21.51
CA ILE A 295 -45.84 0.92 20.80
C ILE A 295 -46.26 2.24 20.18
N ARG A 296 -45.51 3.30 20.45
CA ARG A 296 -45.72 4.63 19.88
C ARG A 296 -44.55 5.02 19.00
N HIS A 297 -44.86 5.71 17.92
CA HIS A 297 -43.90 6.37 17.05
C HIS A 297 -44.19 7.86 17.06
N ASN A 298 -43.24 8.66 17.56
CA ASN A 298 -43.39 10.11 17.82
C ASN A 298 -44.69 10.45 18.57
N GLY A 299 -44.98 9.71 19.64
CA GLY A 299 -46.18 9.90 20.47
C GLY A 299 -47.48 9.34 19.89
N VAL A 300 -47.51 8.87 18.64
CA VAL A 300 -48.69 8.25 18.02
C VAL A 300 -48.67 6.74 18.24
N VAL A 301 -49.75 6.18 18.78
CA VAL A 301 -49.87 4.72 18.98
C VAL A 301 -49.95 4.03 17.62
N ILE A 302 -48.94 3.21 17.31
CA ILE A 302 -48.83 2.42 16.08
C ILE A 302 -49.14 0.94 16.30
N TYR A 303 -49.09 0.47 17.54
CA TYR A 303 -49.52 -0.85 17.93
C TYR A 303 -50.12 -0.81 19.33
N GLU A 304 -51.23 -1.53 19.50
CA GLU A 304 -51.89 -1.70 20.78
C GLU A 304 -52.25 -3.17 20.94
N TRP A 305 -51.90 -3.72 22.09
CA TRP A 305 -52.36 -5.04 22.48
C TRP A 305 -52.80 -5.07 23.93
N ARG A 306 -53.90 -5.78 24.18
CA ARG A 306 -54.73 -5.58 25.36
C ARG A 306 -55.32 -6.92 25.77
N ARG A 307 -55.17 -7.30 27.05
CA ARG A 307 -55.59 -8.61 27.57
C ARG A 307 -56.25 -8.52 28.95
N ARG A 308 -57.33 -9.28 29.11
CA ARG A 308 -58.04 -9.47 30.38
C ARG A 308 -58.01 -10.94 30.73
N SER A 309 -57.49 -11.23 31.93
CA SER A 309 -57.34 -12.57 32.49
C SER A 309 -56.44 -13.51 31.66
N ALA A 310 -55.53 -14.21 32.35
CA ALA A 310 -54.52 -15.14 31.82
C ALA A 310 -53.24 -14.49 31.25
N PHE A 311 -52.22 -15.35 31.16
CA PHE A 311 -50.98 -15.11 30.42
C PHE A 311 -51.24 -15.30 28.93
N SER A 312 -50.70 -14.41 28.11
CA SER A 312 -50.78 -14.50 26.67
C SER A 312 -49.48 -13.98 26.09
N ASN A 313 -49.08 -14.57 24.96
CA ASN A 313 -48.06 -14.02 24.07
C ASN A 313 -48.69 -13.63 22.75
N THR A 314 -48.07 -12.68 22.06
CA THR A 314 -48.38 -12.33 20.69
C THR A 314 -47.09 -11.95 19.95
N HIS A 315 -47.18 -11.91 18.63
CA HIS A 315 -46.08 -11.51 17.77
C HIS A 315 -46.43 -10.16 17.14
N VAL A 316 -45.47 -9.25 17.11
CA VAL A 316 -45.57 -7.99 16.37
C VAL A 316 -44.76 -8.14 15.09
N ASP A 317 -45.38 -7.79 13.97
CA ASP A 317 -44.75 -7.62 12.66
C ASP A 317 -45.40 -6.38 12.04
N LEU A 318 -44.70 -5.25 12.15
CA LEU A 318 -45.25 -3.94 11.87
C LEU A 318 -44.22 -3.08 11.16
N THR A 319 -44.65 -2.42 10.11
CA THR A 319 -43.79 -1.54 9.34
C THR A 319 -44.03 -0.08 9.68
N ILE A 320 -42.96 0.67 9.90
CA ILE A 320 -42.99 2.11 10.15
C ILE A 320 -42.17 2.88 9.11
N HIS A 321 -42.56 4.14 8.92
CA HIS A 321 -41.82 5.10 8.12
C HIS A 321 -41.27 6.20 9.02
N VAL A 322 -39.97 6.41 8.93
CA VAL A 322 -39.20 7.41 9.68
C VAL A 322 -38.79 8.49 8.70
N SER A 323 -39.24 9.72 8.94
CA SER A 323 -39.10 10.84 7.99
C SER A 323 -37.89 11.72 8.30
N ALA A 324 -37.49 11.78 9.57
CA ALA A 324 -36.38 12.54 10.10
C ALA A 324 -35.42 11.64 10.92
N PRO A 325 -34.14 12.01 11.04
CA PRO A 325 -33.25 11.35 11.99
C PRO A 325 -33.74 11.57 13.42
N ASP A 326 -33.42 10.60 14.28
CA ASP A 326 -33.67 10.60 15.72
C ASP A 326 -35.16 10.64 16.12
N GLU A 327 -36.05 10.17 15.23
CA GLU A 327 -37.45 9.92 15.58
C GLU A 327 -37.56 8.84 16.67
N MET A 328 -38.55 9.00 17.55
CA MET A 328 -38.67 8.24 18.80
C MET A 328 -39.63 7.06 18.65
N LEU A 329 -39.17 5.88 19.05
CA LEU A 329 -40.03 4.73 19.35
C LEU A 329 -40.14 4.56 20.86
N GLU A 330 -41.37 4.46 21.34
CA GLU A 330 -41.68 4.30 22.76
C GLU A 330 -42.48 3.02 22.99
N PHE A 331 -42.07 2.24 23.98
CA PHE A 331 -42.70 1.01 24.40
C PHE A 331 -43.23 1.21 25.80
N PHE A 332 -44.55 1.14 25.94
CA PHE A 332 -45.21 1.17 27.24
C PHE A 332 -45.85 -0.18 27.51
N VAL A 333 -45.61 -0.73 28.69
CA VAL A 333 -46.24 -1.97 29.14
C VAL A 333 -46.88 -1.73 30.49
N LYS A 334 -48.12 -2.16 30.63
CA LYS A 334 -48.78 -2.39 31.90
C LYS A 334 -49.08 -3.88 32.00
N SER A 335 -48.42 -4.58 32.91
CA SER A 335 -48.59 -6.03 33.06
C SER A 335 -48.60 -6.44 34.52
N ALA A 336 -49.32 -7.52 34.83
CA ALA A 336 -49.01 -8.31 36.00
C ALA A 336 -47.62 -8.92 35.86
N VAL A 337 -46.98 -9.28 36.96
CA VAL A 337 -45.68 -9.98 36.96
C VAL A 337 -45.78 -11.12 37.95
N ARG A 338 -45.54 -12.35 37.49
CA ARG A 338 -45.61 -13.57 38.32
C ARG A 338 -44.24 -14.20 38.57
N ARG A 339 -43.26 -13.95 37.68
CA ARG A 339 -41.89 -14.47 37.66
C ARG A 339 -41.01 -13.51 36.84
N GLU A 340 -39.69 -13.70 36.90
CA GLU A 340 -38.76 -13.09 35.94
C GLU A 340 -39.11 -13.54 34.51
N ASP A 341 -39.39 -12.59 33.64
CA ASP A 341 -39.74 -12.85 32.23
C ASP A 341 -39.37 -11.65 31.35
N VAL A 342 -39.39 -11.85 30.02
CA VAL A 342 -39.21 -10.79 29.02
C VAL A 342 -40.59 -10.43 28.44
N LEU A 343 -41.05 -9.22 28.73
CA LEU A 343 -42.36 -8.72 28.31
C LEU A 343 -42.35 -8.20 26.87
N VAL A 344 -41.21 -7.66 26.42
CA VAL A 344 -41.02 -7.17 25.05
C VAL A 344 -39.68 -7.69 24.58
N ASN A 345 -39.63 -8.33 23.41
CA ASN A 345 -38.41 -8.66 22.69
C ASN A 345 -38.63 -8.37 21.20
N VAL A 346 -38.30 -7.16 20.78
CA VAL A 346 -38.57 -6.64 19.43
C VAL A 346 -37.28 -6.17 18.78
N GLN A 347 -37.08 -6.54 17.52
CA GLN A 347 -36.03 -6.02 16.67
C GLN A 347 -36.59 -4.97 15.71
N VAL A 348 -35.92 -3.82 15.61
CA VAL A 348 -36.20 -2.80 14.60
C VAL A 348 -35.19 -2.95 13.47
N LEU A 349 -35.66 -3.46 12.33
CA LEU A 349 -34.85 -3.82 11.17
C LEU A 349 -35.05 -2.77 10.06
N PRO A 350 -33.99 -2.06 9.61
CA PRO A 350 -34.12 -1.17 8.45
C PRO A 350 -34.36 -1.97 7.17
N ILE A 351 -35.37 -1.54 6.40
CA ILE A 351 -35.68 -2.06 5.06
C ILE A 351 -34.93 -1.24 4.01
N TYR A 352 -35.02 0.09 4.09
CA TYR A 352 -34.24 1.04 3.29
C TYR A 352 -34.07 2.37 4.04
N PHE A 353 -33.11 3.17 3.61
CA PHE A 353 -32.91 4.53 4.14
C PHE A 353 -33.40 5.58 3.14
N LEU A 354 -33.66 6.80 3.59
CA LEU A 354 -33.88 7.95 2.71
C LEU A 354 -32.60 8.81 2.68
N ASN A 355 -32.17 9.21 1.48
CA ASN A 355 -31.09 10.19 1.34
C ASN A 355 -31.60 11.62 1.65
N SER A 356 -30.69 12.61 1.64
CA SER A 356 -31.03 14.02 1.89
C SER A 356 -31.99 14.64 0.87
N GLN A 357 -32.28 13.95 -0.23
CA GLN A 357 -33.25 14.35 -1.27
C GLN A 357 -34.58 13.57 -1.14
N GLY A 358 -34.76 12.74 -0.11
CA GLY A 358 -35.97 11.95 0.11
C GLY A 358 -36.09 10.70 -0.78
N GLN A 359 -35.00 10.28 -1.44
CA GLN A 359 -34.99 9.08 -2.28
C GLN A 359 -34.55 7.86 -1.48
N LYS A 360 -35.19 6.71 -1.74
CA LYS A 360 -34.81 5.42 -1.15
C LYS A 360 -33.37 5.05 -1.54
N THR A 361 -32.58 4.65 -0.55
CA THR A 361 -31.20 4.21 -0.73
C THR A 361 -30.95 2.88 -0.01
N GLY A 362 -30.04 2.09 -0.58
CA GLY A 362 -29.69 0.77 -0.08
C GLY A 362 -28.68 0.80 1.07
N SER A 363 -28.24 -0.39 1.47
CA SER A 363 -27.23 -0.58 2.51
C SER A 363 -25.79 -0.31 2.06
N ILE A 364 -25.53 -0.29 0.74
CA ILE A 364 -24.22 0.01 0.15
C ILE A 364 -24.29 1.38 -0.53
N VAL A 365 -23.62 2.35 0.08
CA VAL A 365 -23.59 3.72 -0.41
C VAL A 365 -22.22 4.00 -1.02
N ASN A 366 -22.20 4.29 -2.33
CA ASN A 366 -21.04 4.90 -2.97
C ASN A 366 -20.97 6.36 -2.51
N GLU A 367 -19.96 6.68 -1.70
CA GLU A 367 -19.80 8.04 -1.16
C GLU A 367 -19.55 9.03 -2.29
N ASN A 368 -20.08 10.25 -2.16
CA ASN A 368 -19.79 11.34 -3.09
C ASN A 368 -18.42 11.97 -2.82
N ILE A 369 -17.41 11.14 -2.60
CA ILE A 369 -16.04 11.53 -2.28
C ILE A 369 -15.13 10.67 -3.16
N VAL A 370 -14.06 11.28 -3.69
CA VAL A 370 -12.89 10.56 -4.17
C VAL A 370 -11.83 10.68 -3.09
N ASP A 371 -11.34 9.56 -2.57
CA ASP A 371 -10.35 9.48 -1.51
C ASP A 371 -9.37 8.37 -1.88
N LEU A 372 -8.23 8.77 -2.47
CA LEU A 372 -7.26 7.82 -2.99
C LEU A 372 -6.49 7.09 -1.88
N ALA A 373 -6.42 7.65 -0.67
CA ALA A 373 -5.77 7.00 0.47
C ALA A 373 -6.47 5.69 0.88
N LYS A 374 -7.80 5.59 0.66
CA LYS A 374 -8.57 4.38 0.95
C LYS A 374 -8.38 3.24 -0.06
N VAL A 375 -7.79 3.49 -1.24
CA VAL A 375 -7.72 2.51 -2.35
C VAL A 375 -6.30 2.10 -2.73
N VAL A 376 -5.27 2.76 -2.19
CA VAL A 376 -3.87 2.38 -2.40
C VAL A 376 -3.47 1.20 -1.49
N PRO A 377 -2.45 0.41 -1.87
CA PRO A 377 -1.98 -0.70 -1.05
C PRO A 377 -1.34 -0.20 0.25
N ASN A 378 -1.43 -0.99 1.30
CA ASN A 378 -0.85 -0.67 2.62
C ASN A 378 0.63 -1.07 2.69
N ILE A 379 1.42 -0.49 1.80
CA ILE A 379 2.87 -0.70 1.70
C ILE A 379 3.62 0.62 1.92
N THR A 380 4.90 0.54 2.22
CA THR A 380 5.75 1.73 2.33
C THR A 380 6.08 2.29 0.94
N PHE A 381 6.39 3.58 0.86
CA PHE A 381 6.78 4.20 -0.41
C PHE A 381 8.06 3.59 -0.98
N GLY A 382 9.01 3.22 -0.10
CA GLY A 382 10.23 2.51 -0.48
C GLY A 382 9.91 1.17 -1.16
N GLN A 383 8.96 0.40 -0.63
CA GLN A 383 8.50 -0.85 -1.26
C GLN A 383 7.92 -0.60 -2.66
N LEU A 384 7.10 0.44 -2.85
CA LEU A 384 6.58 0.80 -4.18
C LEU A 384 7.72 1.12 -5.15
N VAL A 385 8.71 1.90 -4.72
CA VAL A 385 9.87 2.26 -5.55
C VAL A 385 10.67 1.01 -5.93
N THR A 386 10.97 0.11 -4.98
CA THR A 386 11.63 -1.19 -5.24
C THR A 386 10.89 -2.01 -6.29
N VAL A 387 9.57 -2.13 -6.13
CA VAL A 387 8.76 -2.93 -7.05
C VAL A 387 8.78 -2.34 -8.45
N VAL A 388 8.71 -1.02 -8.58
CA VAL A 388 8.76 -0.33 -9.89
C VAL A 388 10.14 -0.47 -10.54
N THR A 389 11.22 -0.31 -9.78
CA THR A 389 12.58 -0.44 -10.33
C THR A 389 12.86 -1.86 -10.79
N ASN A 390 12.41 -2.86 -10.02
CA ASN A 390 12.53 -4.27 -10.39
C ASN A 390 11.57 -4.66 -11.51
N LEU A 391 10.38 -4.08 -11.59
CA LEU A 391 9.46 -4.41 -12.69
C LEU A 391 10.00 -3.91 -14.05
N PHE A 392 10.63 -2.73 -14.08
CA PHE A 392 11.03 -2.08 -15.33
C PHE A 392 12.55 -1.98 -15.54
N ASN A 393 13.35 -2.64 -14.70
CA ASN A 393 14.82 -2.61 -14.75
C ASN A 393 15.35 -1.16 -14.77
N LEU A 394 14.91 -0.36 -13.81
CA LEU A 394 15.22 1.07 -13.73
C LEU A 394 16.39 1.34 -12.79
N ASP A 395 17.18 2.33 -13.17
CA ASP A 395 18.13 3.03 -12.33
C ASP A 395 17.41 4.14 -11.54
N LEU A 396 17.85 4.38 -10.30
CA LEU A 396 17.39 5.47 -9.45
C LEU A 396 18.58 6.36 -9.07
N VAL A 397 18.50 7.65 -9.42
CA VAL A 397 19.53 8.65 -9.08
C VAL A 397 18.89 9.84 -8.40
N ILE A 398 19.35 10.16 -7.19
CA ILE A 398 18.88 11.31 -6.43
C ILE A 398 19.84 12.49 -6.65
N GLY A 399 19.30 13.60 -7.14
CA GLY A 399 19.96 14.89 -7.19
C GLY A 399 19.66 15.73 -5.94
N LYS A 400 19.93 17.03 -6.00
CA LYS A 400 19.69 17.93 -4.86
C LYS A 400 18.19 18.13 -4.59
N ASP A 401 17.41 18.31 -5.65
CA ASP A 401 15.99 18.69 -5.65
C ASP A 401 15.16 17.84 -6.64
N PHE A 402 15.77 16.80 -7.21
CA PHE A 402 15.11 15.91 -8.16
C PHE A 402 15.54 14.47 -7.96
N VAL A 403 14.71 13.54 -8.43
CA VAL A 403 15.02 12.12 -8.54
C VAL A 403 14.84 11.72 -10.00
N THR A 404 15.81 11.01 -10.58
CA THR A 404 15.74 10.50 -11.94
C THR A 404 15.54 8.99 -11.91
N MET A 405 14.54 8.51 -12.65
CA MET A 405 14.33 7.09 -12.93
C MET A 405 14.48 6.82 -14.42
N ASP A 406 15.60 6.21 -14.80
CA ASP A 406 15.98 5.90 -16.19
C ASP A 406 16.14 4.39 -16.37
N PHE A 407 15.96 3.85 -17.58
CA PHE A 407 16.19 2.40 -17.79
C PHE A 407 17.68 2.08 -17.66
N ILE A 408 18.05 0.99 -16.98
CA ILE A 408 19.47 0.62 -16.82
C ILE A 408 20.17 0.51 -18.18
N ASN A 409 19.48 -0.04 -19.19
CA ASN A 409 19.97 -0.20 -20.56
C ASN A 409 20.44 1.11 -21.23
N THR A 410 19.87 2.25 -20.85
CA THR A 410 20.22 3.57 -21.37
C THR A 410 21.08 4.34 -20.39
N ALA A 411 20.88 4.16 -19.08
CA ALA A 411 21.57 4.87 -18.02
C ALA A 411 23.09 4.66 -18.09
N PHE A 412 23.57 3.42 -18.22
CA PHE A 412 25.02 3.18 -18.27
C PHE A 412 25.71 3.81 -19.48
N GLN A 413 24.99 4.09 -20.57
CA GLN A 413 25.55 4.72 -21.76
C GLN A 413 25.86 6.20 -21.54
N LYS A 414 25.11 6.86 -20.63
CA LYS A 414 25.24 8.28 -20.30
C LYS A 414 26.39 8.56 -19.33
N ASN A 415 26.91 7.55 -18.65
CA ASN A 415 27.88 7.72 -17.56
C ASN A 415 29.31 7.93 -18.08
N THR A 416 30.11 8.68 -17.31
CA THR A 416 31.49 9.04 -17.64
C THR A 416 32.37 7.79 -17.77
N ILE A 417 33.33 7.81 -18.69
CA ILE A 417 34.35 6.77 -18.80
C ILE A 417 35.65 7.31 -18.20
N HIS A 418 36.20 6.61 -17.21
CA HIS A 418 37.52 6.87 -16.64
C HIS A 418 38.53 5.85 -17.16
N ASP A 419 39.71 6.32 -17.57
CA ASP A 419 40.79 5.47 -18.06
C ASP A 419 41.71 5.05 -16.91
N PHE A 420 41.72 3.75 -16.60
CA PHE A 420 42.51 3.13 -15.54
C PHE A 420 43.51 2.09 -16.10
N ARG A 421 43.84 2.16 -17.40
CA ARG A 421 44.78 1.22 -18.02
C ARG A 421 46.19 1.28 -17.41
N ASP A 422 46.56 2.43 -16.85
CA ASP A 422 47.81 2.64 -16.09
C ASP A 422 47.84 1.88 -14.76
N CYS A 423 46.68 1.49 -14.24
CA CYS A 423 46.50 0.77 -12.97
C CYS A 423 46.29 -0.75 -13.17
N GLU A 424 46.43 -1.25 -14.40
CA GLU A 424 46.27 -2.67 -14.72
C GLU A 424 47.34 -3.54 -14.07
N ILE A 425 46.91 -4.57 -13.34
CA ILE A 425 47.78 -5.68 -12.94
C ILE A 425 47.88 -6.70 -14.07
N VAL A 426 49.04 -7.33 -14.23
CA VAL A 426 49.35 -8.22 -15.37
C VAL A 426 48.40 -9.42 -15.46
N ASN A 427 48.05 -10.03 -14.32
CA ASN A 427 47.21 -11.22 -14.26
C ASN A 427 46.08 -11.02 -13.23
N PRO A 428 45.02 -10.27 -13.57
CA PRO A 428 43.93 -10.06 -12.62
C PRO A 428 43.15 -11.37 -12.40
N PRO A 429 42.66 -11.62 -11.17
CA PRO A 429 41.61 -12.59 -10.94
C PRO A 429 40.42 -12.31 -11.84
N ARG A 430 39.97 -13.34 -12.57
CA ARG A 430 38.82 -13.27 -13.48
C ARG A 430 37.85 -14.38 -13.16
N LYS A 431 36.56 -14.04 -13.14
CA LYS A 431 35.47 -15.00 -12.99
C LYS A 431 34.59 -14.97 -14.22
N LEU A 432 34.58 -16.08 -14.96
CA LEU A 432 33.73 -16.25 -16.13
C LEU A 432 32.28 -16.47 -15.67
N LYS A 433 31.33 -15.73 -16.25
CA LYS A 433 29.90 -15.85 -15.91
C LYS A 433 29.11 -16.81 -16.80
N SER A 434 29.80 -17.63 -17.62
CA SER A 434 29.21 -18.52 -18.62
C SER A 434 28.31 -19.68 -18.08
N GLY A 435 27.82 -19.57 -16.85
CA GLY A 435 26.82 -20.46 -16.26
C GLY A 435 25.82 -19.74 -15.35
N VAL A 436 25.81 -18.40 -15.33
CA VAL A 436 24.83 -17.63 -14.57
C VAL A 436 23.47 -17.73 -15.24
N LYS A 437 22.44 -18.01 -14.44
CA LYS A 437 21.05 -18.16 -14.86
C LYS A 437 20.20 -17.20 -14.08
N TYR A 438 19.24 -16.56 -14.75
CA TYR A 438 18.28 -15.66 -14.12
C TYR A 438 16.87 -16.23 -14.24
N LEU A 439 16.08 -16.07 -13.19
CA LEU A 439 14.65 -16.37 -13.17
C LEU A 439 13.88 -15.11 -12.80
N LEU A 440 13.04 -14.62 -13.70
CA LEU A 440 12.08 -13.56 -13.40
C LEU A 440 10.76 -14.21 -13.01
N GLN A 441 10.18 -13.79 -11.89
CA GLN A 441 8.88 -14.26 -11.41
C GLN A 441 8.15 -13.19 -10.60
N TYR A 442 6.82 -13.25 -10.62
CA TYR A 442 6.00 -12.49 -9.68
C TYR A 442 6.04 -13.13 -8.30
N GLU A 443 6.01 -12.31 -7.26
CA GLU A 443 5.91 -12.79 -5.87
C GLU A 443 4.53 -13.38 -5.58
N ASP A 444 3.48 -12.72 -6.11
CA ASP A 444 2.12 -13.25 -6.08
C ASP A 444 1.98 -14.38 -7.11
N ASP A 445 1.80 -15.61 -6.61
CA ASP A 445 1.66 -16.82 -7.41
C ASP A 445 0.19 -17.23 -7.67
N SER A 446 -0.77 -16.48 -7.10
CA SER A 446 -2.19 -16.85 -7.01
C SER A 446 -2.85 -17.07 -8.38
N LEU A 447 -2.45 -16.27 -9.38
CA LEU A 447 -2.99 -16.32 -10.74
C LEU A 447 -2.18 -17.20 -11.70
N GLY A 448 -1.17 -17.94 -11.19
CA GLY A 448 -0.46 -18.97 -11.97
C GLY A 448 0.36 -18.41 -13.13
N TYR A 449 0.99 -17.25 -12.95
CA TYR A 449 1.78 -16.61 -13.99
C TYR A 449 2.94 -17.49 -14.48
N ASP A 450 3.17 -17.44 -15.79
CA ASP A 450 4.38 -18.00 -16.39
C ASP A 450 5.61 -17.25 -15.90
N ARG A 451 6.72 -17.99 -15.71
CA ARG A 451 8.01 -17.44 -15.29
C ARG A 451 8.96 -17.35 -16.47
N VAL A 452 9.92 -16.43 -16.41
CA VAL A 452 10.90 -16.25 -17.49
C VAL A 452 12.27 -16.67 -17.01
N PHE A 453 12.82 -17.70 -17.64
CA PHE A 453 14.16 -18.19 -17.39
C PHE A 453 15.11 -17.71 -18.49
N VAL A 454 16.30 -17.28 -18.10
CA VAL A 454 17.29 -16.72 -19.02
C VAL A 454 18.66 -17.32 -18.73
N ASP A 455 19.27 -17.89 -19.75
CA ASP A 455 20.64 -18.43 -19.72
C ASP A 455 21.43 -18.04 -20.98
N ILE A 456 22.59 -18.67 -21.19
CA ILE A 456 23.46 -18.41 -22.35
C ILE A 456 22.79 -18.72 -23.70
N ASN A 457 21.78 -19.58 -23.73
CA ASN A 457 21.03 -19.94 -24.94
C ASN A 457 19.88 -18.97 -25.21
N GLY A 458 19.58 -18.08 -24.27
CA GLY A 458 18.54 -17.07 -24.39
C GLY A 458 17.41 -17.25 -23.37
N MET A 459 16.23 -16.78 -23.72
CA MET A 459 15.06 -16.77 -22.86
C MET A 459 14.14 -17.97 -23.17
N SER A 460 13.66 -18.63 -22.12
CA SER A 460 12.58 -19.61 -22.17
C SER A 460 11.49 -19.27 -21.16
N VAL A 461 10.26 -19.72 -21.46
CA VAL A 461 9.12 -19.54 -20.57
C VAL A 461 8.90 -20.85 -19.82
N LEU A 462 8.86 -20.76 -18.49
CA LEU A 462 8.61 -21.88 -17.60
C LEU A 462 7.20 -21.81 -17.05
N LYS A 463 6.54 -22.97 -17.01
CA LYS A 463 5.31 -23.13 -16.23
C LYS A 463 5.64 -23.14 -14.73
N LYS A 464 4.64 -22.85 -13.89
CA LYS A 464 4.77 -22.73 -12.43
C LYS A 464 5.44 -23.96 -11.79
N GLU A 465 5.19 -25.15 -12.32
CA GLU A 465 5.59 -26.42 -11.72
C GLU A 465 7.05 -26.81 -12.03
N GLN A 466 7.68 -26.16 -13.01
CA GLN A 466 9.02 -26.52 -13.49
C GLN A 466 10.11 -25.88 -12.63
N ARG A 467 10.78 -26.63 -11.76
CA ARG A 467 11.91 -26.13 -10.97
C ARG A 467 13.24 -26.32 -11.69
N LEU A 468 14.08 -25.29 -11.69
CA LEU A 468 15.48 -25.37 -12.14
C LEU A 468 16.41 -25.18 -10.95
N ALA A 469 17.62 -25.73 -11.04
CA ALA A 469 18.63 -25.62 -9.99
C ALA A 469 19.60 -24.46 -10.28
N SER A 470 20.01 -23.77 -9.20
CA SER A 470 21.06 -22.73 -9.19
C SER A 470 20.77 -21.53 -10.10
N GLU A 471 19.77 -20.72 -9.73
CA GLU A 471 19.36 -19.51 -10.44
C GLU A 471 19.36 -18.29 -9.53
N LYS A 472 19.61 -17.11 -10.12
CA LYS A 472 19.41 -15.81 -9.48
C LYS A 472 17.99 -15.35 -9.77
N THR A 473 17.15 -15.33 -8.75
CA THR A 473 15.75 -14.94 -8.89
C THR A 473 15.60 -13.44 -8.76
N ILE A 474 14.94 -12.82 -9.75
CA ILE A 474 14.44 -11.45 -9.70
C ILE A 474 12.95 -11.54 -9.41
N SER A 475 12.59 -11.33 -8.15
CA SER A 475 11.21 -11.33 -7.69
C SER A 475 10.57 -9.96 -7.90
N ILE A 476 9.36 -9.96 -8.43
CA ILE A 476 8.60 -8.74 -8.72
C ILE A 476 7.33 -8.72 -7.84
N GLY A 477 7.29 -7.78 -6.89
CA GLY A 477 6.19 -7.62 -5.93
C GLY A 477 4.90 -6.98 -6.46
N ALA A 478 4.75 -6.86 -7.77
CA ALA A 478 3.50 -6.41 -8.40
C ALA A 478 3.16 -7.28 -9.61
N ALA A 479 1.90 -7.70 -9.72
CA ALA A 479 1.44 -8.58 -10.78
C ALA A 479 0.24 -7.99 -11.54
N PRO A 480 0.13 -8.21 -12.86
CA PRO A 480 -0.97 -7.68 -13.65
C PRO A 480 -2.25 -8.51 -13.51
N LEU A 481 -3.39 -7.85 -13.30
CA LEU A 481 -4.68 -8.56 -13.32
C LEU A 481 -4.93 -9.17 -14.71
N LEU A 482 -5.34 -10.44 -14.73
CA LEU A 482 -5.57 -11.18 -15.96
C LEU A 482 -6.96 -10.92 -16.54
N ARG A 483 -7.08 -10.98 -17.87
CA ARG A 483 -8.37 -10.84 -18.56
C ARG A 483 -9.28 -12.04 -18.30
N GLU A 484 -10.56 -11.74 -18.17
CA GLU A 484 -11.64 -12.70 -18.07
C GLU A 484 -12.87 -12.16 -18.83
N SER A 485 -13.65 -13.05 -19.43
CA SER A 485 -14.90 -12.71 -20.11
C SER A 485 -16.09 -13.27 -19.35
N ARG A 486 -16.93 -12.36 -18.84
CA ARG A 486 -18.21 -12.66 -18.15
C ARG A 486 -19.32 -11.78 -18.73
N GLY A 487 -19.52 -11.86 -20.05
CA GLY A 487 -20.37 -10.94 -20.82
C GLY A 487 -19.67 -9.62 -21.19
N VAL A 488 -18.81 -9.10 -20.31
CA VAL A 488 -17.84 -8.05 -20.61
C VAL A 488 -16.43 -8.61 -20.46
N THR A 489 -15.56 -8.38 -21.46
CA THR A 489 -14.16 -8.81 -21.40
C THR A 489 -13.29 -7.72 -20.78
N THR A 490 -12.90 -7.93 -19.52
CA THR A 490 -12.02 -7.01 -18.79
C THR A 490 -11.14 -7.79 -17.80
N VAL A 491 -10.40 -7.13 -16.93
CA VAL A 491 -9.53 -7.82 -15.97
C VAL A 491 -10.31 -8.30 -14.75
N LYS A 492 -9.84 -9.39 -14.11
CA LYS A 492 -10.39 -9.92 -12.86
C LYS A 492 -9.48 -9.57 -11.68
N ALA A 493 -10.05 -9.04 -10.61
CA ALA A 493 -9.38 -8.89 -9.32
C ALA A 493 -8.86 -10.26 -8.83
N ASN A 494 -7.66 -10.26 -8.26
CA ASN A 494 -7.12 -11.40 -7.52
C ASN A 494 -7.66 -11.39 -6.08
N ASP A 495 -7.49 -12.51 -5.39
CA ASP A 495 -7.82 -12.64 -3.96
C ASP A 495 -6.69 -12.06 -3.07
N GLY A 496 -5.89 -11.16 -3.62
CA GLY A 496 -4.77 -10.53 -2.92
C GLY A 496 -5.23 -9.68 -1.74
N GLY A 497 -4.39 -9.61 -0.70
CA GLY A 497 -4.63 -8.79 0.49
C GLY A 497 -4.41 -7.30 0.25
N GLU A 498 -4.60 -6.50 1.30
CA GLU A 498 -4.47 -5.04 1.27
C GLU A 498 -3.05 -4.53 0.97
N ASP A 499 -2.05 -5.38 1.11
CA ASP A 499 -0.63 -5.07 0.85
C ASP A 499 -0.22 -5.43 -0.59
N SER A 500 -1.08 -6.11 -1.35
CA SER A 500 -0.77 -6.55 -2.72
C SER A 500 -0.89 -5.41 -3.75
N ILE A 501 0.05 -5.38 -4.69
CA ILE A 501 0.07 -4.42 -5.79
C ILE A 501 -0.43 -5.11 -7.06
N SER A 502 -1.67 -4.83 -7.45
CA SER A 502 -2.25 -5.32 -8.70
C SER A 502 -2.17 -4.26 -9.80
N LEU A 503 -1.61 -4.62 -10.95
CA LEU A 503 -1.45 -3.71 -12.08
C LEU A 503 -2.63 -3.83 -13.04
N VAL A 504 -3.18 -2.68 -13.44
CA VAL A 504 -4.27 -2.59 -14.43
C VAL A 504 -3.88 -1.63 -15.54
N LEU A 505 -4.00 -2.04 -16.80
CA LEU A 505 -3.75 -1.14 -17.92
C LEU A 505 -5.03 -0.40 -18.33
N TYR A 506 -4.94 0.92 -18.47
CA TYR A 506 -6.06 1.77 -18.85
C TYR A 506 -5.62 3.04 -19.58
N SER A 507 -6.33 3.39 -20.65
CA SER A 507 -6.03 4.58 -21.46
C SER A 507 -7.28 5.37 -21.88
N GLY A 508 -8.30 5.41 -21.02
CA GLY A 508 -9.60 6.00 -21.33
C GLY A 508 -10.55 5.00 -22.00
N LEU A 509 -11.67 5.50 -22.55
CA LEU A 509 -12.66 4.66 -23.19
C LEU A 509 -12.17 4.04 -24.50
N VAL A 510 -12.41 2.74 -24.66
CA VAL A 510 -12.24 2.01 -25.92
C VAL A 510 -13.62 1.59 -26.40
N GLU A 511 -14.03 1.99 -27.61
CA GLU A 511 -15.37 1.74 -28.15
C GLU A 511 -16.50 2.18 -27.20
N GLY A 512 -16.28 3.29 -26.48
CA GLY A 512 -17.24 3.80 -25.50
C GLY A 512 -17.33 3.00 -24.20
N LYS A 513 -16.50 1.98 -23.99
CA LYS A 513 -16.45 1.15 -22.76
C LYS A 513 -15.23 1.50 -21.91
N ASN A 514 -15.38 1.40 -20.59
CA ASN A 514 -14.31 1.63 -19.62
C ASN A 514 -13.61 0.33 -19.20
N THR A 515 -13.53 -0.65 -20.09
CA THR A 515 -12.82 -1.90 -19.82
C THR A 515 -11.32 -1.65 -19.69
N ALA A 516 -10.68 -2.30 -18.73
CA ALA A 516 -9.23 -2.43 -18.71
C ALA A 516 -8.69 -3.05 -20.03
N LEU A 517 -7.51 -2.60 -20.43
CA LEU A 517 -6.79 -3.08 -21.61
C LEU A 517 -6.20 -4.48 -21.39
N ASP A 518 -5.70 -5.07 -22.46
CA ASP A 518 -4.98 -6.35 -22.41
C ASP A 518 -3.68 -6.24 -21.59
N PRO A 519 -3.52 -7.04 -20.50
CA PRO A 519 -2.34 -7.04 -19.64
C PRO A 519 -1.11 -7.69 -20.27
N SER A 520 -1.20 -8.27 -21.47
CA SER A 520 -0.08 -8.93 -22.16
C SER A 520 1.25 -8.15 -22.14
N PRO A 521 1.29 -6.81 -22.33
CA PRO A 521 2.52 -6.02 -22.23
C PRO A 521 3.18 -6.01 -20.84
N LEU A 522 2.40 -6.31 -19.79
CA LEU A 522 2.87 -6.47 -18.42
C LEU A 522 3.20 -7.93 -18.08
N LEU A 523 3.05 -8.90 -18.97
CA LEU A 523 3.52 -10.26 -18.69
C LEU A 523 5.05 -10.31 -18.74
N LEU A 524 5.66 -11.21 -17.95
CA LEU A 524 7.11 -11.25 -17.75
C LEU A 524 7.90 -11.41 -19.05
N SER A 525 7.37 -12.14 -20.05
CA SER A 525 8.04 -12.26 -21.35
C SER A 525 8.13 -10.92 -22.08
N SER A 526 7.08 -10.10 -22.03
CA SER A 526 7.05 -8.77 -22.62
C SER A 526 7.92 -7.78 -21.84
N ILE A 527 7.86 -7.83 -20.51
CA ILE A 527 8.73 -7.06 -19.62
C ILE A 527 10.21 -7.40 -19.88
N TYR A 528 10.54 -8.69 -19.98
CA TYR A 528 11.89 -9.15 -20.24
C TYR A 528 12.40 -8.59 -21.57
N ASN A 529 11.64 -8.80 -22.65
CA ASN A 529 12.03 -8.38 -23.98
C ASN A 529 12.26 -6.86 -24.05
N LYS A 530 11.38 -6.08 -23.42
CA LYS A 530 11.43 -4.61 -23.47
C LYS A 530 12.51 -4.00 -22.56
N TYR A 531 12.67 -4.51 -21.34
CA TYR A 531 13.46 -3.81 -20.31
C TYR A 531 14.70 -4.58 -19.82
N TYR A 532 14.71 -5.91 -19.90
CA TYR A 532 15.80 -6.73 -19.32
C TYR A 532 16.74 -7.37 -20.34
N SER A 533 16.28 -7.63 -21.55
CA SER A 533 16.96 -8.49 -22.53
C SER A 533 18.43 -8.11 -22.76
N ALA A 534 18.71 -6.83 -23.05
CA ALA A 534 20.08 -6.34 -23.25
C ALA A 534 20.92 -6.42 -21.96
N TRP A 535 20.35 -6.03 -20.83
CA TRP A 535 21.02 -6.07 -19.52
C TRP A 535 21.42 -7.48 -19.11
N LEU A 536 20.49 -8.42 -19.09
CA LEU A 536 20.75 -9.80 -18.67
C LEU A 536 21.66 -10.51 -19.66
N ARG A 537 21.51 -10.27 -20.97
CA ARG A 537 22.43 -10.79 -21.98
C ARG A 537 23.87 -10.32 -21.71
N ASN A 538 24.07 -9.05 -21.39
CA ASN A 538 25.39 -8.54 -21.00
C ASN A 538 25.92 -9.29 -19.78
N ARG A 539 25.12 -9.40 -18.71
CA ARG A 539 25.49 -10.07 -17.45
C ARG A 539 25.83 -11.56 -17.60
N ILE A 540 25.19 -12.26 -18.52
CA ILE A 540 25.43 -13.70 -18.77
C ILE A 540 26.73 -13.89 -19.58
N LEU A 541 26.98 -13.01 -20.54
CA LEU A 541 28.13 -13.10 -21.43
C LEU A 541 29.38 -12.39 -20.87
N SER A 542 29.25 -11.59 -19.82
CA SER A 542 30.33 -10.80 -19.23
C SER A 542 31.37 -11.66 -18.51
N GLN A 543 32.48 -11.03 -18.16
CA GLN A 543 33.48 -11.55 -17.25
C GLN A 543 33.62 -10.55 -16.11
N GLU A 544 33.73 -11.07 -14.89
CA GLU A 544 33.99 -10.27 -13.70
C GLU A 544 35.49 -10.19 -13.48
N PHE A 545 35.97 -9.00 -13.15
CA PHE A 545 37.35 -8.73 -12.79
C PHE A 545 37.38 -8.25 -11.35
N HIS A 546 38.43 -8.67 -10.65
CA HIS A 546 38.77 -8.16 -9.35
C HIS A 546 40.18 -7.59 -9.43
N VAL A 547 40.32 -6.29 -9.17
CA VAL A 547 41.60 -5.60 -9.30
C VAL A 547 41.86 -4.76 -8.07
N GLU A 548 43.09 -4.83 -7.59
CA GLU A 548 43.55 -4.06 -6.45
C GLU A 548 44.82 -3.30 -6.83
N PHE A 549 44.85 -1.99 -6.57
CA PHE A 549 46.01 -1.15 -6.90
C PHE A 549 46.12 0.07 -5.97
N LEU A 550 47.32 0.66 -5.92
CA LEU A 550 47.57 1.91 -5.21
C LEU A 550 47.49 3.09 -6.17
N THR A 551 46.79 4.15 -5.78
CA THR A 551 46.67 5.35 -6.59
C THR A 551 46.52 6.62 -5.74
N PRO A 552 46.96 7.78 -6.23
CA PRO A 552 46.70 9.05 -5.59
C PRO A 552 45.20 9.41 -5.60
N ILE A 553 44.74 10.16 -4.59
CA ILE A 553 43.34 10.58 -4.47
C ILE A 553 42.82 11.29 -5.72
N GLU A 554 43.66 12.06 -6.42
CA GLU A 554 43.27 12.84 -7.60
C GLU A 554 42.74 11.96 -8.74
N ARG A 555 43.15 10.70 -8.83
CA ARG A 555 42.69 9.75 -9.86
C ARG A 555 41.29 9.21 -9.56
N ILE A 556 40.89 9.17 -8.29
CA ILE A 556 39.63 8.55 -7.85
C ILE A 556 38.62 9.55 -7.28
N LEU A 557 39.01 10.82 -7.09
CA LEU A 557 38.18 11.85 -6.49
C LEU A 557 36.82 12.04 -7.19
N ASN A 558 36.78 11.85 -8.51
CA ASN A 558 35.59 11.99 -9.34
C ASN A 558 34.99 10.64 -9.79
N LEU A 559 35.56 9.52 -9.34
CA LEU A 559 35.05 8.20 -9.69
C LEU A 559 33.78 7.93 -8.88
N LYS A 560 32.68 7.65 -9.57
CA LYS A 560 31.42 7.22 -8.95
C LYS A 560 31.17 5.76 -9.24
N ILE A 561 30.46 5.08 -8.33
CA ILE A 561 30.09 3.66 -8.46
C ILE A 561 29.32 3.32 -9.76
N LYS A 562 28.61 4.29 -10.35
CA LYS A 562 27.89 4.12 -11.63
C LYS A 562 28.70 4.53 -12.86
N ASP A 563 29.90 5.08 -12.70
CA ASP A 563 30.76 5.41 -13.83
C ASP A 563 31.26 4.13 -14.53
N ARG A 564 31.80 4.32 -15.74
CA ARG A 564 32.42 3.28 -16.54
C ARG A 564 33.92 3.38 -16.44
N ILE A 565 34.60 2.24 -16.49
CA ILE A 565 36.06 2.18 -16.41
C ILE A 565 36.63 1.51 -17.66
N MET A 566 37.64 2.10 -18.28
CA MET A 566 38.42 1.47 -19.33
C MET A 566 39.62 0.74 -18.72
N MET A 567 39.62 -0.59 -18.82
CA MET A 567 40.70 -1.48 -18.37
C MET A 567 40.75 -2.73 -19.24
N TYR A 568 41.94 -3.29 -19.45
CA TYR A 568 42.20 -4.48 -20.25
C TYR A 568 41.61 -4.36 -21.67
N ASN A 569 41.69 -3.17 -22.26
CA ASN A 569 41.08 -2.81 -23.55
C ASN A 569 39.56 -3.04 -23.64
N ASN A 570 38.86 -3.08 -22.51
CA ASN A 570 37.42 -3.22 -22.42
C ASN A 570 36.82 -2.10 -21.57
N ILE A 571 35.56 -1.77 -21.84
CA ILE A 571 34.76 -0.94 -20.94
C ILE A 571 34.16 -1.85 -19.88
N HIS A 572 34.27 -1.45 -18.63
CA HIS A 572 33.74 -2.15 -17.47
C HIS A 572 32.69 -1.31 -16.78
N LEU A 573 31.69 -1.99 -16.25
CA LEU A 573 30.76 -1.46 -15.25
C LEU A 573 31.31 -1.80 -13.87
N VAL A 574 31.30 -0.83 -12.97
CA VAL A 574 31.77 -1.05 -11.61
C VAL A 574 30.64 -1.67 -10.79
N LYS A 575 30.94 -2.79 -10.13
CA LYS A 575 30.02 -3.51 -9.25
C LYS A 575 30.28 -3.16 -7.79
N ASN A 576 31.54 -3.04 -7.40
CA ASN A 576 31.96 -2.62 -6.07
C ASN A 576 33.22 -1.75 -6.17
N ILE A 577 33.28 -0.69 -5.36
CA ILE A 577 34.48 0.10 -5.09
C ILE A 577 34.78 0.02 -3.60
N GLY A 578 35.93 -0.56 -3.26
CA GLY A 578 36.56 -0.44 -1.96
C GLY A 578 37.68 0.59 -2.01
N LEU A 579 37.63 1.62 -1.17
CA LEU A 579 38.67 2.64 -1.01
C LEU A 579 39.25 2.56 0.39
N THR A 580 40.48 2.06 0.51
CA THR A 580 41.21 2.06 1.79
C THR A 580 42.22 3.20 1.80
N GLN A 581 42.05 4.13 2.74
CA GLN A 581 43.01 5.22 2.95
C GLN A 581 44.26 4.67 3.64
N ILE A 582 45.41 4.73 2.95
CA ILE A 582 46.70 4.24 3.46
C ILE A 582 47.53 5.40 4.03
N ALA A 583 47.46 6.55 3.36
CA ALA A 583 48.02 7.83 3.81
C ALA A 583 47.17 8.96 3.24
N LYS A 584 47.42 10.20 3.69
CA LYS A 584 46.68 11.41 3.32
C LYS A 584 46.26 11.46 1.83
N ASP A 585 47.21 11.28 0.91
CA ASP A 585 46.96 11.38 -0.53
C ASP A 585 47.10 10.04 -1.28
N LEU A 586 47.21 8.91 -0.56
CA LEU A 586 47.43 7.58 -1.15
C LEU A 586 46.36 6.58 -0.72
N PHE A 587 45.70 6.00 -1.71
CA PHE A 587 44.61 5.05 -1.52
C PHE A 587 44.92 3.71 -2.16
N GLN A 588 44.52 2.64 -1.46
CA GLN A 588 44.39 1.30 -2.03
C GLN A 588 42.96 1.16 -2.52
N VAL A 589 42.82 0.91 -3.82
CA VAL A 589 41.54 0.81 -4.51
C VAL A 589 41.32 -0.65 -4.86
N GLU A 590 40.20 -1.19 -4.42
CA GLU A 590 39.70 -2.51 -4.75
C GLU A 590 38.48 -2.34 -5.66
N LEU A 591 38.56 -2.84 -6.88
CA LEU A 591 37.48 -2.78 -7.85
C LEU A 591 36.98 -4.20 -8.15
N GLU A 592 35.68 -4.40 -7.98
CA GLU A 592 34.97 -5.50 -8.62
C GLU A 592 34.21 -4.95 -9.82
N THR A 593 34.48 -5.44 -11.02
CA THR A 593 33.91 -4.91 -12.26
C THR A 593 33.38 -6.00 -13.17
N GLU A 594 32.44 -5.66 -14.05
CA GLU A 594 31.97 -6.54 -15.12
C GLU A 594 32.17 -5.90 -16.50
N ILE A 595 32.69 -6.67 -17.46
CA ILE A 595 32.82 -6.19 -18.84
C ILE A 595 31.44 -5.83 -19.41
N LEU A 596 31.37 -4.64 -20.01
CA LEU A 596 30.27 -4.22 -20.86
C LEU A 596 30.51 -4.69 -22.30
N LYS A 597 29.81 -5.73 -22.73
CA LYS A 597 29.90 -6.33 -24.07
C LYS A 597 28.97 -5.71 -25.11
N VAL A 598 28.42 -4.52 -24.85
CA VAL A 598 27.38 -3.94 -25.72
C VAL A 598 28.05 -3.35 -26.97
N GLY A 599 27.98 -4.10 -28.07
CA GLY A 599 28.53 -3.73 -29.37
C GLY A 599 28.50 -4.86 -30.40
N GLU A 600 27.32 -5.44 -30.66
CA GLU A 600 26.83 -5.91 -31.97
C GLU A 600 25.31 -5.78 -32.01
#